data_AF-A0A2U3YBU1-F1
#
_entry.id   AF-A0A2U3YBU1-F1
#
_cell.length_a   1.000
_cell.length_b   1.000
_cell.length_c   1.000
_cell.angle_alpha   90.00
_cell.angle_beta   90.00
_cell.angle_gamma   90.00
#
_symmetry.space_group_name_H-M   'P 1'
#
loop_
_entity.id
_entity.type
_entity.pdbx_description
1 polymer ?
#
loop_
_entity_poly.entity_id
_entity_poly.type
_entity_poly.pdbx_seq_one_letter_code
_entity_poly.pdbx_strand_id
1 'polypeptide(L)'
;MQCLGIPSRSRSRELYLQEQSLRVAALNGQRLGLQDDEDLQALLKGSQLLKVKSNSWRRERFYKLQEDCKTIWQESRKVMRTPESQLFSIEDIQEVRKGHRTEGMEKFARDVPEDRCFSIVFKDQRNTLDLIAPSPAEAQHWVQGLRKIIHHSGSMDQRQKLQQYPSGGSGFWPSLWILAVVITRAACVWKIPSLGRHMDIAEAGQLTQRK
;
A
#
# COMPACT_ATOMS: atom_id res chain seq x y z
N MET A 1 33.11 -25.19 -5.14
CA MET A 1 31.77 -24.59 -5.30
C MET A 1 31.33 -24.10 -3.93
N GLN A 2 31.54 -22.82 -3.61
CA GLN A 2 31.09 -22.24 -2.34
C GLN A 2 29.60 -21.92 -2.47
N CYS A 3 28.77 -22.64 -1.71
CA CYS A 3 27.38 -22.26 -1.50
C CYS A 3 27.39 -20.96 -0.70
N LEU A 4 27.01 -19.84 -1.33
CA LEU A 4 26.76 -18.59 -0.62
C LEU A 4 25.55 -18.81 0.28
N GLY A 5 25.83 -19.15 1.55
CA GLY A 5 24.82 -19.23 2.59
C GLY A 5 24.15 -17.88 2.74
N ILE A 6 22.86 -17.83 2.45
CA ILE A 6 22.00 -16.71 2.79
C ILE A 6 22.19 -16.47 4.30
N PRO A 7 22.58 -15.26 4.77
CA PRO A 7 22.79 -15.03 6.19
C PRO A 7 21.50 -15.32 6.94
N SER A 8 21.53 -16.32 7.82
CA SER A 8 20.45 -16.61 8.76
C SER A 8 20.19 -15.36 9.59
N ARG A 9 18.97 -14.82 9.50
CA ARG A 9 18.54 -13.64 10.25
C ARG A 9 18.64 -13.99 11.74
N SER A 10 19.38 -13.21 12.53
CA SER A 10 19.54 -13.52 13.95
C SER A 10 18.20 -13.40 14.69
N ARG A 11 17.91 -14.34 15.59
CA ARG A 11 16.68 -14.38 16.40
C ARG A 11 16.38 -13.04 17.09
N SER A 12 17.40 -12.35 17.60
CA SER A 12 17.24 -11.04 18.25
C SER A 12 16.74 -9.96 17.28
N ARG A 13 17.18 -9.99 16.02
CA ARG A 13 16.73 -9.05 14.99
C ARG A 13 15.26 -9.32 14.64
N GLU A 14 14.85 -10.58 14.58
CA GLU A 14 13.45 -10.95 14.32
C GLU A 14 12.52 -10.48 15.44
N LEU A 15 12.91 -10.71 16.69
CA LEU A 15 12.17 -10.24 17.86
C LEU A 15 12.04 -8.71 17.86
N TYR A 16 13.12 -7.99 17.57
CA TYR A 16 13.08 -6.53 17.47
C TYR A 16 12.10 -6.06 16.39
N LEU A 17 12.13 -6.67 15.20
CA LEU A 17 11.22 -6.30 14.11
C LEU A 17 9.77 -6.62 14.44
N GLN A 18 9.51 -7.74 15.12
CA GLN A 18 8.19 -8.09 15.62
C GLN A 18 7.69 -7.08 16.65
N GLU A 19 8.53 -6.66 17.60
CA GLU A 19 8.18 -5.64 18.58
C GLU A 19 7.87 -4.29 17.90
N GLN A 20 8.67 -3.87 16.92
CA GLN A 20 8.38 -2.65 16.15
C GLN A 20 7.06 -2.76 15.40
N SER A 21 6.78 -3.90 14.77
CA SER A 21 5.52 -4.19 14.08
C SER A 21 4.33 -4.09 15.03
N LEU A 22 4.41 -4.70 16.22
CA LEU A 22 3.37 -4.60 17.25
C LEU A 22 3.15 -3.16 17.72
N ARG A 23 4.22 -2.39 17.92
CA ARG A 23 4.13 -0.97 18.30
C ARG A 23 3.43 -0.14 17.24
N VAL A 24 3.76 -0.35 15.96
CA VAL A 24 3.11 0.35 14.84
C VAL A 24 1.62 0.01 14.79
N ALA A 25 1.25 -1.27 14.92
CA ALA A 25 -0.13 -1.71 14.95
C ALA A 25 -0.92 -1.07 16.11
N ALA A 26 -0.34 -1.06 17.32
CA ALA A 26 -0.98 -0.46 18.50
C ALA A 26 -1.23 1.04 18.33
N LEU A 27 -0.23 1.78 17.82
CA LEU A 27 -0.35 3.22 17.59
C LEU A 27 -1.41 3.55 16.53
N ASN A 28 -1.48 2.78 15.45
CA ASN A 28 -2.49 3.00 14.40
C ASN A 28 -3.88 2.56 14.85
N GLY A 29 -3.99 1.46 15.61
CA GLY A 29 -5.23 1.07 16.27
C GLY A 29 -5.75 2.18 17.20
N GLN A 30 -4.87 2.77 18.02
CA GLN A 30 -5.22 3.91 18.88
C GLN A 30 -5.68 5.14 18.08
N ARG A 31 -5.00 5.47 16.97
CA ARG A 31 -5.41 6.58 16.09
C ARG A 31 -6.80 6.39 15.49
N LEU A 32 -7.18 5.14 15.22
CA LEU A 32 -8.51 4.78 14.75
C LEU A 32 -9.54 4.66 15.88
N GLY A 33 -9.13 4.72 17.16
CA GLY A 33 -10.00 4.44 18.31
C GLY A 33 -10.36 2.96 18.48
N LEU A 34 -9.53 2.05 17.95
CA LEU A 34 -9.77 0.61 17.86
C LEU A 34 -8.69 -0.23 18.58
N GLN A 35 -7.96 0.36 19.54
CA GLN A 35 -6.80 -0.27 20.20
C GLN A 35 -7.08 -1.63 20.86
N ASP A 36 -8.29 -1.84 21.38
CA ASP A 36 -8.72 -3.09 22.04
C ASP A 36 -9.84 -3.80 21.25
N ASP A 37 -10.00 -3.46 19.97
CA ASP A 37 -11.06 -4.00 19.13
C ASP A 37 -10.70 -5.42 18.64
N GLU A 38 -11.52 -6.40 19.01
CA GLU A 38 -11.30 -7.81 18.66
C GLU A 38 -11.31 -8.03 17.13
N ASP A 39 -12.15 -7.29 16.40
CA ASP A 39 -12.17 -7.41 14.94
C ASP A 39 -10.86 -6.90 14.36
N LEU A 40 -10.36 -5.74 14.80
CA LEU A 40 -9.06 -5.22 14.36
C LEU A 40 -7.93 -6.22 14.66
N GLN A 41 -7.90 -6.80 15.85
CA GLN A 41 -6.90 -7.79 16.23
C GLN A 41 -6.95 -9.04 15.34
N ALA A 42 -8.15 -9.52 15.00
CA ALA A 42 -8.34 -10.63 14.08
C ALA A 42 -7.83 -10.30 12.67
N LEU A 43 -8.11 -9.09 12.15
CA LEU A 43 -7.61 -8.64 10.84
C LEU A 43 -6.08 -8.53 10.80
N LEU A 44 -5.47 -8.02 11.87
CA LEU A 44 -4.02 -7.91 12.02
C LEU A 44 -3.36 -9.28 12.17
N LYS A 45 -4.03 -10.27 12.77
CA LYS A 45 -3.57 -11.66 12.78
C LYS A 45 -3.65 -12.28 11.38
N GLY A 46 -4.70 -11.95 10.64
CA GLY A 46 -4.99 -12.46 9.31
C GLY A 46 -5.66 -13.83 9.33
N SER A 47 -6.26 -14.21 8.20
CA SER A 47 -7.08 -15.41 8.07
C SER A 47 -6.88 -16.10 6.73
N GLN A 48 -7.09 -17.42 6.73
CA GLN A 48 -7.24 -18.21 5.50
C GLN A 48 -8.68 -18.11 5.02
N LEU A 49 -8.87 -17.55 3.82
CA LEU A 49 -10.20 -17.37 3.21
C LEU A 49 -10.24 -18.05 1.84
N LEU A 50 -11.39 -18.56 1.43
CA LEU A 50 -11.57 -19.04 0.07
C LEU A 50 -11.97 -17.89 -0.86
N LYS A 51 -11.09 -17.56 -1.80
CA LYS A 51 -11.41 -16.65 -2.90
C LYS A 51 -12.27 -17.35 -3.95
N VAL A 52 -13.46 -16.80 -4.21
CA VAL A 52 -14.42 -17.34 -5.18
C VAL A 52 -14.25 -16.63 -6.52
N LYS A 53 -14.25 -17.42 -7.60
CA LYS A 53 -14.31 -16.90 -8.99
C LYS A 53 -15.28 -17.65 -9.87
N SER A 54 -15.51 -18.94 -9.57
CA SER A 54 -16.48 -19.80 -10.24
C SER A 54 -16.81 -20.98 -9.34
N ASN A 55 -17.77 -21.83 -9.75
CA ASN A 55 -18.09 -23.07 -9.02
C ASN A 55 -16.86 -23.99 -8.81
N SER A 56 -16.01 -24.11 -9.82
CA SER A 56 -14.80 -24.96 -9.76
C SER A 56 -13.56 -24.22 -9.24
N TRP A 57 -13.62 -22.89 -9.15
CA TRP A 57 -12.53 -22.05 -8.68
C TRP A 57 -12.92 -21.35 -7.39
N ARG A 58 -12.71 -22.08 -6.29
CA ARG A 58 -12.65 -21.56 -4.93
C ARG A 58 -11.28 -21.95 -4.36
N ARG A 59 -10.45 -20.98 -4.00
CA ARG A 59 -9.05 -21.23 -3.63
C ARG A 59 -8.69 -20.49 -2.35
N GLU A 60 -8.12 -21.24 -1.41
CA GLU A 60 -7.62 -20.70 -0.16
C GLU A 60 -6.50 -19.69 -0.41
N ARG A 61 -6.61 -18.52 0.21
CA ARG A 61 -5.61 -17.45 0.19
C ARG A 61 -5.55 -16.82 1.57
N PHE A 62 -4.33 -16.53 2.00
CA PHE A 62 -4.13 -15.77 3.22
C PHE A 62 -4.36 -14.28 2.98
N TYR A 63 -5.12 -13.65 3.88
CA TYR A 63 -5.35 -12.20 3.90
C TYR A 63 -4.97 -11.66 5.27
N LYS A 64 -4.32 -10.50 5.31
CA LYS A 64 -3.88 -9.86 6.55
C LYS A 64 -3.87 -8.35 6.42
N LEU A 65 -4.55 -7.65 7.33
CA LEU A 65 -4.38 -6.22 7.49
C LEU A 65 -2.96 -5.92 7.97
N GLN A 66 -2.28 -4.99 7.32
CA GLN A 66 -0.94 -4.57 7.73
C GLN A 66 -1.02 -3.64 8.95
N GLU A 67 0.11 -3.49 9.63
CA GLU A 67 0.22 -2.74 10.88
C GLU A 67 -0.01 -1.23 10.69
N ASP A 68 0.03 -0.74 9.44
CA ASP A 68 -0.37 0.62 9.07
C ASP A 68 -1.89 0.86 9.20
N CYS A 69 -2.70 -0.21 9.34
CA CYS A 69 -4.17 -0.21 9.31
C CYS A 69 -4.76 0.45 8.05
N LYS A 70 -3.98 0.50 6.96
CA LYS A 70 -4.32 1.15 5.69
C LYS A 70 -4.19 0.21 4.51
N THR A 71 -3.36 -0.81 4.60
CA THR A 71 -3.14 -1.76 3.51
C THR A 71 -3.47 -3.18 3.93
N ILE A 72 -3.98 -3.97 2.99
CA ILE A 72 -4.22 -5.40 3.17
C ILE A 72 -3.25 -6.15 2.27
N TRP A 73 -2.52 -7.08 2.87
CA TRP A 73 -1.73 -8.07 2.15
C TRP A 73 -2.60 -9.26 1.79
N GLN A 74 -2.45 -9.75 0.56
CA GLN A 74 -3.09 -10.94 0.04
C GLN A 74 -2.07 -11.91 -0.56
N GLU A 75 -2.26 -13.19 -0.29
CA GLU A 75 -1.51 -14.24 -0.97
C GLU A 75 -1.87 -14.25 -2.46
N SER A 76 -0.86 -14.23 -3.33
CA SER A 76 -1.04 -14.38 -4.77
C SER A 76 -0.22 -15.55 -5.27
N ARG A 77 -0.87 -16.41 -6.07
CA ARG A 77 -0.23 -17.53 -6.79
C ARG A 77 -0.11 -17.27 -8.28
N LYS A 78 -0.16 -16.00 -8.70
CA LYS A 78 0.11 -15.61 -10.09
C LYS A 78 1.59 -15.83 -10.39
N VAL A 79 1.90 -16.27 -11.62
CA VAL A 79 3.27 -16.50 -12.08
C VAL A 79 4.11 -15.22 -12.00
N MET A 80 3.55 -14.11 -12.50
CA MET A 80 4.18 -12.79 -12.46
C MET A 80 3.60 -11.98 -11.29
N ARG A 81 3.90 -12.39 -10.05
CA ARG A 81 3.53 -11.64 -8.85
C ARG A 81 4.63 -10.65 -8.46
N THR A 82 4.23 -9.44 -8.09
CA THR A 82 5.10 -8.43 -7.47
C THR A 82 4.64 -8.14 -6.04
N PRO A 83 5.50 -7.60 -5.15
CA PRO A 83 5.09 -7.18 -3.81
C PRO A 83 3.87 -6.25 -3.81
N GLU A 84 3.82 -5.31 -4.75
CA GLU A 84 2.74 -4.33 -4.88
C GLU A 84 1.43 -5.00 -5.31
N SER A 85 1.49 -6.02 -6.19
CA SER A 85 0.30 -6.77 -6.61
C SER A 85 -0.34 -7.58 -5.49
N GLN A 86 0.38 -7.79 -4.40
CA GLN A 86 -0.07 -8.47 -3.20
C GLN A 86 -0.62 -7.51 -2.14
N LEU A 87 -0.58 -6.21 -2.37
CA LEU A 87 -1.16 -5.21 -1.50
C LEU A 87 -2.34 -4.52 -2.19
N PHE A 88 -3.31 -4.10 -1.39
CA PHE A 88 -4.32 -3.14 -1.81
C PHE A 88 -4.68 -2.22 -0.65
N SER A 89 -5.07 -0.98 -0.97
CA SER A 89 -5.40 0.02 0.04
C SER A 89 -6.83 -0.16 0.52
N ILE A 90 -7.07 0.11 1.81
CA ILE A 90 -8.41 0.27 2.37
C ILE A 90 -9.11 1.47 1.70
N GLU A 91 -8.36 2.49 1.29
CA GLU A 91 -8.91 3.67 0.60
C GLU A 91 -9.52 3.31 -0.76
N ASP A 92 -9.08 2.21 -1.39
CA ASP A 92 -9.62 1.71 -2.66
C ASP A 92 -10.93 0.94 -2.46
N ILE A 93 -11.32 0.63 -1.22
CA ILE A 93 -12.55 -0.11 -0.92
C ILE A 93 -13.74 0.85 -0.94
N GLN A 94 -14.73 0.54 -1.77
CA GLN A 94 -16.01 1.24 -1.80
C GLN A 94 -16.87 0.80 -0.63
N GLU A 95 -17.06 -0.51 -0.46
CA GLU A 95 -17.87 -1.09 0.60
C GLU A 95 -17.56 -2.56 0.84
N VAL A 96 -18.04 -3.07 1.98
CA VAL A 96 -17.99 -4.50 2.34
C VAL A 96 -19.41 -5.03 2.53
N ARG A 97 -19.78 -6.02 1.71
CA ARG A 97 -21.11 -6.62 1.67
C ARG A 97 -21.08 -8.00 2.35
N LYS A 98 -21.96 -8.22 3.34
CA LYS A 98 -22.13 -9.52 4.01
C LYS A 98 -23.16 -10.39 3.27
N GLY A 99 -22.90 -11.69 3.16
CA GLY A 99 -23.76 -12.66 2.50
C GLY A 99 -23.60 -12.69 0.98
N HIS A 100 -24.59 -13.24 0.30
CA HIS A 100 -24.62 -13.36 -1.16
C HIS A 100 -25.18 -12.08 -1.79
N ARG A 101 -24.37 -11.01 -1.82
CA ARG A 101 -24.79 -9.67 -2.30
C ARG A 101 -24.04 -9.22 -3.55
N THR A 102 -23.48 -10.18 -4.27
CA THR A 102 -22.78 -10.00 -5.54
C THR A 102 -23.21 -11.11 -6.48
N GLU A 103 -23.22 -10.84 -7.79
CA GLU A 103 -23.56 -11.86 -8.79
C GLU A 103 -22.65 -13.10 -8.66
N GLY A 104 -21.36 -12.89 -8.37
CA GLY A 104 -20.40 -13.97 -8.15
C GLY A 104 -20.78 -14.87 -6.97
N MET A 105 -21.15 -14.30 -5.83
CA MET A 105 -21.61 -15.08 -4.68
C MET A 105 -22.95 -15.76 -4.92
N GLU A 106 -23.93 -15.03 -5.47
CA GLU A 106 -25.24 -15.57 -5.80
C GLU A 106 -25.15 -16.70 -6.81
N LYS A 107 -24.16 -16.70 -7.71
CA LYS A 107 -24.00 -17.76 -8.70
C LYS A 107 -23.14 -18.91 -8.21
N PHE A 108 -22.08 -18.61 -7.46
CA PHE A 108 -20.99 -19.53 -7.18
C PHE A 108 -20.82 -19.92 -5.71
N ALA A 109 -21.68 -19.48 -4.79
CA ALA A 109 -21.56 -19.82 -3.37
C ALA A 109 -22.90 -20.15 -2.69
N ARG A 110 -23.98 -20.44 -3.45
CA ARG A 110 -25.32 -20.76 -2.89
C ARG A 110 -25.33 -21.93 -1.91
N ASP A 111 -24.40 -22.87 -2.07
CA ASP A 111 -24.21 -24.03 -1.20
C ASP A 111 -23.59 -23.70 0.16
N VAL A 112 -23.11 -22.46 0.35
CA VAL A 112 -22.44 -22.02 1.57
C VAL A 112 -23.38 -21.13 2.40
N PRO A 113 -23.42 -21.29 3.74
CA PRO A 113 -24.18 -20.38 4.60
C PRO A 113 -23.78 -18.91 4.41
N GLU A 114 -24.78 -18.02 4.27
CA GLU A 114 -24.55 -16.59 4.00
C GLU A 114 -23.70 -15.90 5.07
N ASP A 115 -23.79 -16.35 6.32
CA ASP A 115 -23.07 -15.79 7.45
C ASP A 115 -21.55 -16.03 7.40
N ARG A 116 -21.09 -16.93 6.53
CA ARG A 116 -19.66 -17.14 6.21
C ARG A 116 -19.20 -16.41 4.95
N CYS A 117 -20.11 -15.82 4.18
CA CYS A 117 -19.82 -15.19 2.90
C CYS A 117 -19.74 -13.68 3.05
N PHE A 118 -18.81 -13.05 2.35
CA PHE A 118 -18.76 -11.61 2.19
C PHE A 118 -17.97 -11.20 0.95
N SER A 119 -18.13 -9.95 0.54
CA SER A 119 -17.46 -9.39 -0.63
C SER A 119 -16.88 -8.02 -0.33
N ILE A 120 -15.69 -7.75 -0.87
CA ILE A 120 -15.05 -6.42 -0.88
C ILE A 120 -15.24 -5.81 -2.27
N VAL A 121 -15.95 -4.70 -2.34
CA VAL A 121 -16.19 -3.95 -3.58
C VAL A 121 -15.21 -2.80 -3.64
N PHE A 122 -14.52 -2.63 -4.77
CA PHE A 122 -13.53 -1.58 -4.96
C PHE A 122 -14.11 -0.38 -5.71
N LYS A 123 -13.51 0.80 -5.50
CA LYS A 123 -13.86 2.05 -6.19
C LYS A 123 -13.31 2.13 -7.60
N ASP A 124 -12.21 1.43 -7.87
CA ASP A 124 -11.50 1.44 -9.15
C ASP A 124 -12.02 0.33 -10.08
N GLN A 125 -11.31 0.07 -11.18
CA GLN A 125 -11.66 -0.99 -12.13
C GLN A 125 -11.29 -2.40 -11.64
N ARG A 126 -10.91 -2.56 -10.36
CA ARG A 126 -10.61 -3.87 -9.80
C ARG A 126 -11.89 -4.66 -9.61
N ASN A 127 -11.84 -5.93 -10.00
CA ASN A 127 -12.94 -6.86 -9.77
C ASN A 127 -13.24 -7.00 -8.27
N THR A 128 -14.52 -7.01 -7.93
CA THR A 128 -15.04 -7.37 -6.61
C THR A 128 -14.39 -8.67 -6.11
N LEU A 129 -14.01 -8.67 -4.84
CA LEU A 129 -13.37 -9.81 -4.19
C LEU A 129 -14.41 -10.57 -3.36
N ASP A 130 -14.87 -11.70 -3.89
CA ASP A 130 -15.79 -12.60 -3.22
C ASP A 130 -15.02 -13.61 -2.34
N LEU A 131 -15.34 -13.65 -1.04
CA LEU A 131 -14.63 -14.42 -0.01
C LEU A 131 -15.59 -15.28 0.84
N ILE A 132 -15.16 -16.50 1.13
CA ILE A 132 -15.81 -17.39 2.11
C ILE A 132 -14.85 -17.59 3.28
N ALA A 133 -15.32 -17.28 4.48
CA ALA A 133 -14.61 -17.51 5.72
C ALA A 133 -14.78 -18.94 6.24
N PRO A 134 -13.84 -19.46 7.05
CA PRO A 134 -13.95 -20.80 7.62
C PRO A 134 -15.12 -20.89 8.62
N SER A 135 -15.41 -19.80 9.34
CA SER A 135 -16.49 -19.70 10.33
C SER A 135 -17.28 -18.38 10.21
N PRO A 136 -18.50 -18.31 10.75
CA PRO A 136 -19.27 -17.06 10.80
C PRO A 136 -18.57 -15.96 11.62
N ALA A 137 -17.85 -16.34 12.68
CA ALA A 137 -17.06 -15.42 13.49
C ALA A 137 -15.94 -14.75 12.67
N GLU A 138 -15.21 -15.54 11.87
CA GLU A 138 -14.17 -15.02 10.98
C GLU A 138 -14.76 -14.07 9.92
N ALA A 139 -15.88 -14.43 9.29
CA ALA A 139 -16.57 -13.52 8.37
C ALA A 139 -17.01 -12.22 9.07
N GLN A 140 -17.50 -12.31 10.31
CA GLN A 140 -17.90 -11.15 11.09
C GLN A 140 -16.70 -10.24 11.39
N HIS A 141 -15.56 -10.79 11.83
CA HIS A 141 -14.35 -10.00 12.06
C HIS A 141 -13.96 -9.22 10.80
N TRP A 142 -13.86 -9.90 9.66
CA TRP A 142 -13.56 -9.25 8.37
C TRP A 142 -14.56 -8.16 7.99
N VAL A 143 -15.86 -8.43 8.09
CA VAL A 143 -16.88 -7.46 7.71
C VAL A 143 -16.88 -6.24 8.65
N GLN A 144 -16.87 -6.45 9.96
CA GLN A 144 -16.96 -5.37 10.94
C GLN A 144 -15.65 -4.59 11.06
N GLY A 145 -14.51 -5.29 11.10
CA GLY A 145 -13.19 -4.68 11.16
C GLY A 145 -12.96 -3.75 9.97
N LEU A 146 -13.23 -4.20 8.74
CA LEU A 146 -13.07 -3.34 7.56
C LEU A 146 -14.03 -2.15 7.57
N ARG A 147 -15.29 -2.34 7.96
CA ARG A 147 -16.27 -1.23 8.05
C ARG A 147 -15.83 -0.17 9.05
N LYS A 148 -15.35 -0.57 10.23
CA LYS A 148 -14.79 0.33 11.24
C LYS A 148 -13.62 1.12 10.68
N ILE A 149 -12.63 0.44 10.08
CA ILE A 149 -11.44 1.10 9.52
C ILE A 149 -11.82 2.09 8.41
N ILE A 150 -12.70 1.71 7.48
CA ILE A 150 -13.17 2.60 6.39
C ILE A 150 -13.87 3.85 6.94
N HIS A 151 -14.71 3.68 7.97
CA HIS A 151 -15.42 4.79 8.60
C HIS A 151 -14.46 5.78 9.28
N HIS A 152 -13.46 5.27 10.00
CA HIS A 152 -12.50 6.10 10.72
C HIS A 152 -11.45 6.73 9.80
N SER A 153 -11.02 6.05 8.73
CA SER A 153 -10.06 6.61 7.77
C SER A 153 -10.64 7.82 7.03
N GLY A 154 -11.88 7.74 6.54
CA GLY A 154 -12.56 8.88 5.90
C GLY A 154 -12.74 10.08 6.83
N SER A 155 -13.03 9.82 8.11
CA SER A 155 -13.19 10.87 9.13
C SER A 155 -11.87 11.58 9.45
N MET A 156 -10.77 10.83 9.55
CA MET A 156 -9.43 11.41 9.78
C MET A 156 -8.96 12.25 8.60
N ASP A 157 -9.16 11.78 7.36
CA ASP A 157 -8.78 12.53 6.17
C ASP A 157 -9.53 13.85 6.05
N GLN A 158 -10.83 13.86 6.39
CA GLN A 158 -11.62 15.09 6.44
C GLN A 158 -11.08 16.06 7.50
N ARG A 159 -10.72 15.57 8.69
CA ARG A 159 -10.15 16.40 9.76
C ARG A 159 -8.78 16.97 9.39
N GLN A 160 -7.92 16.18 8.76
CA GLN A 160 -6.61 16.65 8.28
C GLN A 160 -6.76 17.71 7.19
N LYS A 161 -7.68 17.52 6.24
CA LYS A 161 -8.01 18.54 5.23
C LYS A 161 -8.51 19.84 5.88
N LEU A 162 -9.38 19.75 6.89
CA LEU A 162 -9.87 20.94 7.61
C LEU A 162 -8.77 21.64 8.42
N GLN A 163 -7.83 20.92 9.00
CA GLN A 163 -6.69 21.52 9.72
C GLN A 163 -5.65 22.15 8.78
N GLN A 164 -5.55 21.66 7.54
CA GLN A 164 -4.67 22.24 6.52
C GLN A 164 -5.18 23.57 5.97
N TYR A 165 -6.49 23.86 6.04
CA TYR A 165 -7.05 25.17 5.71
C TYR A 165 -7.23 26.00 7.01
N PRO A 166 -6.43 27.07 7.23
CA PRO A 166 -6.64 27.93 8.39
C PRO A 166 -8.01 28.58 8.28
N SER A 167 -8.88 28.24 9.23
CA SER A 167 -10.24 28.76 9.31
C SER A 167 -10.21 30.18 9.88
N GLY A 168 -10.43 31.17 9.00
CA GLY A 168 -11.03 32.45 9.35
C GLY A 168 -10.09 33.66 9.41
N GLY A 169 -10.40 34.68 8.59
CA GLY A 169 -10.16 36.08 8.94
C GLY A 169 -9.40 36.93 7.93
N SER A 170 -10.16 37.66 7.10
CA SER A 170 -9.80 38.90 6.38
C SER A 170 -8.62 38.89 5.40
N GLY A 171 -8.98 38.80 4.11
CA GLY A 171 -8.56 39.73 3.06
C GLY A 171 -7.08 40.06 2.90
N PHE A 172 -6.37 39.28 2.09
CA PHE A 172 -5.51 39.75 0.99
C PHE A 172 -4.94 38.50 0.32
N TRP A 173 -5.18 38.32 -0.98
CA TRP A 173 -4.49 37.30 -1.77
C TRP A 173 -3.37 37.99 -2.54
N PRO A 174 -2.08 37.80 -2.19
CA PRO A 174 -1.01 37.98 -3.15
C PRO A 174 -0.72 36.63 -3.78
N SER A 175 -1.04 36.55 -5.06
CA SER A 175 -0.36 35.72 -6.05
C SER A 175 1.13 35.49 -5.73
N LEU A 176 1.59 34.24 -5.89
CA LEU A 176 2.97 33.90 -6.28
C LEU A 176 4.12 34.53 -5.46
N TRP A 177 4.35 34.13 -4.20
CA TRP A 177 5.67 34.29 -3.56
C TRP A 177 5.94 33.22 -2.50
N ILE A 178 6.45 32.04 -2.91
CA ILE A 178 7.55 31.38 -2.19
C ILE A 178 8.54 30.90 -3.27
N LEU A 179 9.19 31.87 -3.90
CA LEU A 179 10.45 31.70 -4.62
C LEU A 179 11.31 32.91 -4.28
N ALA A 180 12.47 32.61 -3.68
CA ALA A 180 13.61 33.50 -3.40
C ALA A 180 13.34 34.53 -2.26
N VAL A 181 14.21 34.81 -1.28
CA VAL A 181 15.68 34.85 -1.14
C VAL A 181 15.91 34.77 0.38
N VAL A 182 16.86 34.00 0.92
CA VAL A 182 18.22 34.48 1.24
C VAL A 182 19.25 33.39 1.00
N ILE A 183 20.04 33.62 -0.05
CA ILE A 183 21.36 33.04 -0.29
C ILE A 183 22.35 33.77 0.63
N THR A 184 23.19 33.04 1.37
CA THR A 184 24.60 33.41 1.58
C THR A 184 25.44 32.17 1.96
N ARG A 185 26.33 31.77 1.04
CA ARG A 185 27.63 31.06 1.20
C ARG A 185 27.63 29.57 1.61
N ALA A 186 27.88 28.70 0.62
CA ALA A 186 29.23 28.19 0.33
C ALA A 186 29.18 27.30 -0.92
N ALA A 187 29.95 27.69 -1.93
CA ALA A 187 30.09 26.97 -3.19
C ALA A 187 31.18 25.89 -3.04
N CYS A 188 30.83 24.64 -3.33
CA CYS A 188 31.79 23.66 -3.83
C CYS A 188 31.39 23.30 -5.27
N VAL A 189 32.05 24.04 -6.14
CA VAL A 189 32.31 23.83 -7.57
C VAL A 189 32.31 22.34 -7.97
N TRP A 190 31.37 21.95 -8.84
CA TRP A 190 31.62 20.90 -9.82
C TRP A 190 31.96 21.58 -11.14
N LYS A 191 33.23 21.45 -11.55
CA LYS A 191 33.79 22.04 -12.76
C LYS A 191 33.52 21.11 -13.93
N ILE A 192 32.66 21.54 -14.85
CA ILE A 192 32.61 21.05 -16.23
C ILE A 192 33.52 21.98 -17.06
N PRO A 193 34.48 21.48 -17.84
CA PRO A 193 35.14 22.28 -18.87
C PRO A 193 34.62 21.89 -20.25
N SER A 194 33.98 22.82 -20.94
CA SER A 194 33.91 22.79 -22.40
C SER A 194 33.94 24.20 -22.99
N LEU A 195 34.85 24.36 -23.95
CA LEU A 195 34.87 25.29 -25.08
C LEU A 195 35.35 26.74 -24.90
N GLY A 196 36.45 27.03 -25.60
CA GLY A 196 36.80 28.32 -26.19
C GLY A 196 38.04 28.13 -27.07
N ARG A 197 37.88 28.09 -28.40
CA ARG A 197 38.18 29.18 -29.37
C ARG A 197 39.68 29.49 -29.48
N HIS A 198 40.33 29.71 -30.63
CA HIS A 198 40.01 29.74 -32.07
C HIS A 198 41.37 30.08 -32.74
N MET A 199 41.74 29.45 -33.88
CA MET A 199 42.69 29.88 -34.95
C MET A 199 44.09 30.45 -34.56
N ASP A 200 45.22 30.05 -35.15
CA ASP A 200 45.52 30.08 -36.60
C ASP A 200 46.85 29.34 -36.94
N ILE A 201 46.89 28.76 -38.16
CA ILE A 201 47.97 28.72 -39.19
C ILE A 201 49.38 28.16 -38.82
N ALA A 202 49.77 27.06 -39.48
CA ALA A 202 50.93 26.94 -40.39
C ALA A 202 51.58 25.53 -40.36
N GLU A 203 51.70 24.93 -41.57
CA GLU A 203 52.75 23.99 -42.03
C GLU A 203 53.01 22.67 -41.25
N ALA A 204 53.37 21.52 -41.83
CA ALA A 204 53.68 21.06 -43.18
C ALA A 204 53.73 19.51 -43.18
N GLY A 205 53.68 18.89 -44.37
CA GLY A 205 54.16 17.52 -44.63
C GLY A 205 53.09 16.43 -44.52
N GLN A 206 52.60 15.86 -45.64
CA GLN A 206 53.14 14.63 -46.27
C GLN A 206 53.10 13.43 -45.30
N LEU A 207 52.52 12.26 -45.58
CA LEU A 207 52.58 11.45 -46.80
C LEU A 207 51.68 10.20 -46.60
N THR A 208 51.03 9.72 -47.67
CA THR A 208 50.74 8.29 -48.00
C THR A 208 50.01 7.39 -47.00
N GLN A 209 48.78 6.97 -47.31
CA GLN A 209 48.43 5.71 -48.00
C GLN A 209 48.95 4.40 -47.37
N ARG A 210 48.03 3.54 -46.95
CA ARG A 210 47.74 2.18 -47.47
C ARG A 210 46.82 1.47 -46.45
N LYS A 211 45.59 1.17 -46.89
CA LYS A 211 45.09 -0.18 -47.22
C LYS A 211 44.98 -1.09 -46.00
#